data_AF-A0A2V1JN32-F1
#
_entry.id   AF-A0A2V1JN32-F1
#
_cell.length_a   1.000
_cell.length_b   1.000
_cell.length_c   1.000
_cell.angle_alpha   90.00
_cell.angle_beta   90.00
_cell.angle_gamma   90.00
#
_symmetry.space_group_name_H-M   'P 1'
#
loop_
_entity.id
_entity.type
_entity.pdbx_description
1 polymer ?
#
loop_
_entity_poly.entity_id
_entity_poly.type
_entity_poly.pdbx_seq_one_letter_code
_entity_poly.pdbx_strand_id
1 'polypeptide(L)'
;MTEKIGSIIGTPVLLFFLYCCAREDHRLKLLSVRRFWVFGGIGLIWFLICKPFSWMELAGGAGLGLVLLWVSHVSKEQFGAGDAWIFFISGMFLGAEENMRLLLWSLIICGIYSMGMLLLKRRSRKERIAFAPFVLGAEVLLLLRKCQFRRGSLTVEASLIFPVLVLLLMFFLHTTISGFMQVEKQAEQIQQQQELDTTAVFWKNIHQNNIKEIITDSIKERTEAE
;
A
#
# COMPACT_ATOMS: atom_id res chain seq x y z
N MET A 1 -25.48 22.11 20.70
CA MET A 1 -25.74 22.85 19.44
C MET A 1 -24.42 23.19 18.74
N THR A 2 -23.42 23.65 19.49
CA THR A 2 -22.02 23.85 19.07
C THR A 2 -21.36 22.62 18.44
N GLU A 3 -21.56 21.42 19.00
CA GLU A 3 -21.00 20.16 18.45
C GLU A 3 -21.50 19.86 17.03
N LYS A 4 -22.81 20.06 16.79
CA LYS A 4 -23.41 19.87 15.47
C LYS A 4 -22.90 20.89 14.45
N ILE A 5 -22.78 22.15 14.86
CA ILE A 5 -22.27 23.23 13.99
C ILE A 5 -20.79 22.99 13.66
N GLY A 6 -20.00 22.56 14.64
CA GLY A 6 -18.60 22.23 14.48
C GLY A 6 -18.37 21.08 13.48
N SER A 7 -19.19 20.03 13.56
CA SER A 7 -19.12 18.91 12.61
C SER A 7 -19.56 19.32 11.19
N ILE A 8 -20.61 20.13 11.07
CA ILE A 8 -21.13 20.60 9.77
C ILE A 8 -20.09 21.44 9.02
N ILE A 9 -19.31 22.26 9.71
CA ILE A 9 -18.31 23.14 9.08
C ILE A 9 -16.96 22.44 8.93
N GLY A 10 -16.56 21.55 9.85
CA GLY A 10 -15.30 20.80 9.74
C GLY A 10 -15.27 19.84 8.54
N THR A 11 -16.42 19.22 8.23
CA THR A 11 -16.54 18.26 7.12
C THR A 11 -16.20 18.84 5.73
N PRO A 12 -16.77 19.97 5.26
CA PRO A 12 -16.42 20.52 3.96
C PRO A 12 -14.96 20.97 3.87
N VAL A 13 -14.37 21.43 4.97
CA VAL A 13 -12.94 21.76 5.04
C VAL A 13 -12.10 20.50 4.86
N LEU A 14 -12.48 19.41 5.53
CA LEU A 14 -11.83 18.11 5.37
C LEU A 14 -11.97 17.56 3.94
N LEU A 15 -13.16 17.65 3.34
CA LEU A 15 -13.39 17.25 1.94
C LEU A 15 -12.53 18.06 0.98
N PHE A 16 -12.40 19.37 1.19
CA PHE A 16 -11.54 20.22 0.38
C PHE A 16 -10.07 19.78 0.51
N PHE A 17 -9.59 19.52 1.73
CA PHE A 17 -8.26 19.00 1.98
C PHE A 17 -8.03 17.65 1.30
N LEU A 18 -8.95 16.69 1.47
CA LEU A 18 -8.90 15.38 0.82
C LEU A 18 -8.91 15.49 -0.70
N TYR A 19 -9.66 16.43 -1.26
CA TYR A 19 -9.70 16.69 -2.70
C TYR A 19 -8.36 17.22 -3.21
N CYS A 20 -7.74 18.16 -2.50
CA CYS A 20 -6.38 18.62 -2.80
C CYS A 20 -5.39 17.44 -2.75
N CYS A 21 -5.43 16.62 -1.70
CA CYS A 21 -4.57 15.44 -1.56
C CYS A 21 -4.79 14.42 -2.68
N ALA A 22 -6.04 14.07 -3.01
CA ALA A 22 -6.36 13.12 -4.07
C ALA A 22 -5.93 13.62 -5.46
N ARG A 23 -6.08 14.93 -5.73
CA ARG A 23 -5.64 15.55 -6.98
C ARG A 23 -4.12 15.56 -7.10
N GLU A 24 -3.41 15.79 -5.99
CA GLU A 24 -1.96 15.77 -5.94
C GLU A 24 -1.38 14.36 -6.06
N ASP A 25 -2.00 13.37 -5.42
CA ASP A 25 -1.58 11.96 -5.47
C ASP A 25 -1.64 11.40 -6.90
N HIS A 26 -2.59 11.87 -7.72
CA HIS A 26 -2.66 11.53 -9.16
C HIS A 26 -1.52 12.15 -10.00
N ARG A 27 -0.79 13.16 -9.50
CA ARG A 27 0.15 13.98 -10.29
C ARG A 27 1.59 13.94 -9.80
N LEU A 28 1.84 13.83 -8.50
CA LEU A 28 3.15 13.97 -7.88
C LEU A 28 3.29 12.89 -6.82
N LYS A 29 4.01 11.81 -7.11
CA LYS A 29 4.20 10.63 -6.22
C LYS A 29 4.95 10.92 -4.91
N LEU A 30 5.00 12.17 -4.46
CA LEU A 30 5.69 12.69 -3.29
C LEU A 30 4.82 13.81 -2.67
N LEU A 31 4.08 13.48 -1.62
CA LEU A 31 3.29 14.44 -0.85
C LEU A 31 4.23 15.29 0.00
N SER A 32 4.22 16.61 -0.20
CA SER A 32 5.10 17.53 0.53
C SER A 32 4.63 17.72 1.97
N VAL A 33 5.48 17.34 2.94
CA VAL A 33 5.22 17.42 4.39
C VAL A 33 4.74 18.82 4.84
N ARG A 34 5.20 19.88 4.18
CA ARG A 34 4.87 21.28 4.49
C ARG A 34 3.37 21.61 4.45
N ARG A 35 2.58 21.00 3.55
CA ARG A 35 1.14 21.27 3.44
C ARG A 35 0.35 20.68 4.60
N PHE A 36 0.80 19.53 5.12
CA PHE A 36 0.15 18.89 6.26
C PHE A 36 0.24 19.75 7.53
N TRP A 37 1.36 20.46 7.75
CA TRP A 37 1.48 21.38 8.89
C TRP A 37 0.50 22.56 8.82
N VAL A 38 0.24 23.11 7.63
CA VAL A 38 -0.71 24.21 7.44
C VAL A 38 -2.14 23.74 7.76
N PHE A 39 -2.57 22.61 7.18
CA PHE A 39 -3.90 22.06 7.42
C PHE A 39 -4.08 21.52 8.85
N GLY A 40 -3.04 20.95 9.45
CA GLY A 40 -3.03 20.55 10.85
C GLY A 40 -3.17 21.74 11.79
N GLY A 41 -2.47 22.85 11.52
CA GLY A 41 -2.63 24.11 12.25
C GLY A 41 -4.06 24.67 12.17
N ILE A 42 -4.63 24.69 10.96
CA ILE A 42 -6.04 25.10 10.75
C ILE A 42 -7.00 24.19 11.53
N GLY A 43 -6.79 22.86 11.48
CA GLY A 43 -7.59 21.90 12.22
C GLY A 43 -7.52 22.08 13.74
N LEU A 44 -6.34 22.42 14.27
CA LEU A 44 -6.18 22.69 15.70
C LEU A 44 -6.89 23.98 16.12
N ILE A 45 -6.74 25.05 15.35
CA ILE A 45 -7.41 26.34 15.60
C ILE A 45 -8.93 26.14 15.54
N TRP A 46 -9.42 25.40 14.53
CA TRP A 46 -10.82 25.01 14.40
C TRP A 46 -11.33 24.26 15.64
N PHE A 47 -10.59 23.24 16.08
CA PHE A 47 -10.94 22.46 17.26
C PHE A 47 -11.01 23.32 18.53
N LEU A 48 -10.06 24.24 18.72
CA LEU A 48 -10.02 25.12 19.89
C LEU A 48 -11.23 26.07 19.95
N ILE A 49 -11.71 26.57 18.80
CA ILE A 49 -12.84 27.51 18.72
C ILE A 49 -14.19 26.78 18.83
N CYS A 50 -14.39 25.70 18.08
CA CYS A 50 -15.69 25.05 17.97
C CYS A 50 -15.92 23.91 18.97
N LYS A 51 -14.85 23.36 19.56
CA LYS A 51 -14.84 22.18 20.44
C LYS A 51 -15.89 21.13 20.03
N PRO A 52 -15.80 20.57 18.81
CA PRO A 52 -16.81 19.66 18.28
C PRO A 52 -16.91 18.32 19.03
N PHE A 53 -15.86 17.91 19.74
CA PHE A 53 -15.77 16.66 20.49
C PHE A 53 -14.76 16.75 21.65
N SER A 54 -14.69 15.71 22.48
CA SER A 54 -13.80 15.63 23.65
C SER A 54 -12.31 15.62 23.27
N TRP A 55 -11.45 16.11 24.16
CA TRP A 55 -10.00 16.00 24.02
C TRP A 55 -9.51 14.56 23.87
N MET A 56 -10.21 13.59 24.48
CA MET A 56 -9.91 12.16 24.32
C MET A 56 -10.17 11.68 22.89
N GLU A 57 -11.26 12.14 22.26
CA GLU A 57 -11.56 11.78 20.88
C GLU A 57 -10.59 12.43 19.89
N LEU A 58 -10.14 13.66 20.18
CA LEU A 58 -9.07 14.30 19.42
C LEU A 58 -7.77 13.50 19.51
N ALA A 59 -7.36 13.17 20.74
CA ALA A 59 -6.14 12.42 21.00
C ALA A 59 -6.20 11.02 20.36
N GLY A 60 -7.36 10.35 20.41
CA GLY A 60 -7.55 9.07 19.73
C GLY A 60 -7.53 9.20 18.20
N GLY A 61 -8.16 10.23 17.65
CA GLY A 61 -8.19 10.49 16.20
C GLY A 61 -6.81 10.81 15.63
N ALA A 62 -6.11 11.78 16.24
CA ALA A 62 -4.75 12.13 15.86
C ALA A 62 -3.75 11.01 16.19
N GLY A 63 -3.94 10.33 17.32
CA GLY A 63 -3.14 9.19 17.74
C GLY A 63 -3.18 8.04 16.75
N LEU A 64 -4.34 7.75 16.16
CA LEU A 64 -4.46 6.76 15.08
C LEU A 64 -3.56 7.12 13.88
N GLY A 65 -3.55 8.39 13.46
CA GLY A 65 -2.64 8.86 12.41
C GLY A 65 -1.16 8.76 12.80
N LEU A 66 -0.83 9.05 14.06
CA LEU A 66 0.54 8.96 14.57
C LEU A 66 1.06 7.51 14.62
N VAL A 67 0.21 6.56 15.03
CA VAL A 67 0.52 5.13 14.99
C VAL A 67 0.77 4.68 13.55
N LEU A 68 -0.05 5.11 12.59
CA LEU A 68 0.16 4.82 11.17
C LEU A 68 1.47 5.42 10.64
N LEU A 69 1.83 6.64 11.06
CA LEU A 69 3.11 7.26 10.71
C LEU A 69 4.29 6.46 11.26
N TRP A 70 4.20 6.00 12.51
CA TRP A 70 5.23 5.17 13.13
C TRP A 70 5.42 3.84 12.38
N VAL A 71 4.32 3.17 12.02
CA VAL A 71 4.34 1.95 11.20
C VAL A 71 4.95 2.21 9.81
N SER A 72 4.62 3.33 9.17
CA SER A 72 5.19 3.73 7.89
C SER A 72 6.71 3.96 7.97
N HIS A 73 7.18 4.55 9.06
CA HIS A 73 8.61 4.77 9.31
C HIS A 73 9.36 3.45 9.48
N VAL A 74 8.83 2.52 10.27
CA VAL A 74 9.41 1.18 10.46
C VAL A 74 9.42 0.38 9.14
N SER A 75 8.41 0.57 8.29
CA SER A 75 8.25 -0.12 7.00
C SER A 75 9.10 0.45 5.85
N LYS A 76 10.08 1.33 6.14
CA LYS A 76 10.98 1.96 5.14
C LYS A 76 10.21 2.58 3.95
N GLU A 77 9.13 3.31 4.24
CA GLU A 77 8.29 4.03 3.24
C GLU A 77 7.65 3.14 2.15
N GLN A 78 7.60 1.82 2.35
CA GLN A 78 6.76 0.95 1.51
C GLN A 78 5.27 1.26 1.71
N PHE A 79 4.90 1.57 2.96
CA PHE A 79 3.63 2.17 3.33
C PHE A 79 3.68 3.68 3.10
N GLY A 80 2.71 4.22 2.36
CA GLY A 80 2.65 5.64 2.00
C GLY A 80 2.62 6.55 3.23
N ALA A 81 3.76 7.17 3.56
CA ALA A 81 3.85 8.13 4.67
C ALA A 81 2.85 9.29 4.50
N GLY A 82 2.57 9.68 3.25
CA GLY A 82 1.54 10.66 2.92
C GLY A 82 0.12 10.23 3.32
N ASP A 83 -0.22 8.94 3.21
CA ASP A 83 -1.54 8.42 3.58
C ASP A 83 -1.75 8.47 5.10
N ALA A 84 -0.70 8.19 5.86
CA ALA A 84 -0.73 8.30 7.32
C ALA A 84 -0.93 9.75 7.79
N TRP A 85 -0.34 10.73 7.10
CA TRP A 85 -0.61 12.14 7.36
C TRP A 85 -2.05 12.56 7.06
N ILE A 86 -2.69 11.98 6.04
CA ILE A 86 -4.12 12.21 5.77
C ILE A 86 -4.95 11.79 6.99
N PHE A 87 -4.66 10.62 7.57
CA PHE A 87 -5.37 10.14 8.77
C PHE A 87 -5.07 10.93 10.04
N PHE A 88 -3.86 11.47 10.17
CA PHE A 88 -3.53 12.37 11.28
C PHE A 88 -4.40 13.62 11.23
N ILE A 89 -4.48 14.28 10.06
CA ILE A 89 -5.27 15.51 9.90
C ILE A 89 -6.77 15.21 9.97
N SER A 90 -7.27 14.18 9.29
CA SER A 90 -8.68 13.82 9.36
C SER A 90 -9.09 13.47 10.80
N GLY A 91 -8.21 12.86 11.58
CA GLY A 91 -8.41 12.61 13.01
C GLY A 91 -8.63 13.87 13.84
N MET A 92 -8.03 15.00 13.44
CA MET A 92 -8.23 16.30 14.09
C MET A 92 -9.59 16.94 13.75
N PHE A 93 -10.21 16.55 12.64
CA PHE A 93 -11.53 17.07 12.22
C PHE A 93 -12.69 16.16 12.58
N LEU A 94 -12.47 14.84 12.60
CA LEU A 94 -13.49 13.82 12.76
C LEU A 94 -13.55 13.21 14.17
N GLY A 95 -12.43 13.20 14.89
CA GLY A 95 -12.28 12.44 16.14
C GLY A 95 -12.03 10.94 15.91
N ALA A 96 -11.80 10.19 16.98
CA ALA A 96 -11.32 8.81 16.93
C ALA A 96 -12.24 7.84 16.18
N GLU A 97 -13.53 7.85 16.50
CA GLU A 97 -14.50 6.88 15.99
C GLU A 97 -14.73 7.03 14.49
N GLU A 98 -14.97 8.26 14.04
CA GLU A 98 -15.19 8.58 12.63
C GLU A 98 -13.92 8.41 11.80
N ASN A 99 -12.75 8.76 12.36
CA ASN A 99 -11.49 8.54 11.67
C ASN A 99 -11.18 7.04 11.48
N MET A 100 -11.52 6.21 12.46
CA MET A 100 -11.43 4.75 12.33
C MET A 100 -12.39 4.22 11.25
N ARG A 101 -13.63 4.73 11.20
CA ARG A 101 -14.58 4.39 10.12
C ARG A 101 -14.02 4.77 8.76
N LEU A 102 -13.45 5.96 8.63
CA LEU A 102 -12.85 6.45 7.39
C LEU A 102 -11.70 5.53 6.94
N LEU A 103 -10.83 5.12 7.86
CA LEU A 103 -9.76 4.17 7.60
C LEU A 103 -10.29 2.82 7.09
N LEU A 104 -11.28 2.25 7.77
CA LEU A 104 -11.84 0.94 7.39
C LEU A 104 -12.53 0.96 6.02
N TRP A 105 -13.35 1.97 5.75
CA TRP A 105 -14.05 2.09 4.47
C TRP A 105 -13.08 2.37 3.31
N SER A 106 -12.08 3.22 3.52
CA SER A 106 -11.06 3.48 2.50
C SER A 106 -10.22 2.22 2.19
N LEU A 107 -9.87 1.43 3.21
CA LEU A 107 -9.23 0.12 3.03
C LEU A 107 -10.10 -0.86 2.26
N ILE A 108 -11.39 -0.95 2.54
CA ILE A 108 -12.31 -1.84 1.81
C ILE A 108 -12.40 -1.45 0.34
N ILE A 109 -12.64 -0.16 0.05
CA ILE A 109 -12.79 0.32 -1.33
C ILE A 109 -11.48 0.11 -2.10
N CYS A 110 -10.34 0.46 -1.50
CA CYS A 110 -9.02 0.21 -2.08
C CYS A 110 -8.76 -1.29 -2.29
N GLY A 111 -9.14 -2.13 -1.32
CA GLY A 111 -9.01 -3.58 -1.36
C GLY A 111 -9.77 -4.19 -2.54
N ILE A 112 -11.06 -3.85 -2.68
CA ILE A 112 -11.91 -4.29 -3.79
C ILE A 112 -11.34 -3.82 -5.13
N TYR A 113 -10.93 -2.55 -5.23
CA TYR A 113 -10.33 -2.01 -6.45
C TYR A 113 -9.05 -2.76 -6.85
N SER A 114 -8.16 -3.00 -5.89
CA SER A 114 -6.91 -3.72 -6.13
C SER A 114 -7.15 -5.19 -6.51
N MET A 115 -8.15 -5.84 -5.91
CA MET A 115 -8.56 -7.20 -6.24
C MET A 115 -9.09 -7.27 -7.68
N GLY A 116 -9.96 -6.32 -8.07
CA GLY A 116 -10.47 -6.22 -9.44
C GLY A 116 -9.35 -5.99 -10.47
N MET A 117 -8.40 -5.10 -10.17
CA MET A 117 -7.21 -4.86 -11.01
C MET A 117 -6.34 -6.11 -11.18
N LEU A 118 -6.16 -6.89 -10.10
CA LEU A 118 -5.37 -8.13 -10.13
C LEU A 118 -6.05 -9.21 -10.99
N LEU A 119 -7.36 -9.39 -10.83
CA LEU A 119 -8.14 -10.37 -11.61
C LEU A 119 -8.17 -10.04 -13.10
N LEU A 120 -8.30 -8.75 -13.45
CA LEU A 120 -8.29 -8.30 -14.85
C LEU A 120 -6.90 -8.33 -15.49
N LYS A 121 -5.85 -8.71 -14.75
CA LYS A 121 -4.44 -8.78 -15.19
C LYS A 121 -3.95 -7.50 -15.88
N ARG A 122 -4.64 -6.37 -15.66
CA ARG A 122 -4.48 -5.11 -16.38
C ARG A 122 -3.36 -4.22 -15.84
N ARG A 123 -2.74 -4.59 -14.71
CA ARG A 123 -1.68 -3.79 -14.07
C ARG A 123 -0.55 -4.66 -13.53
N SER A 124 0.68 -4.17 -13.66
CA SER A 124 1.87 -4.76 -13.03
C SER A 124 1.79 -4.58 -11.51
N ARG A 125 2.16 -5.62 -10.73
CA ARG A 125 2.19 -5.60 -9.24
C ARG A 125 3.04 -4.47 -8.64
N LYS A 126 3.86 -3.78 -9.45
CA LYS A 126 4.83 -2.76 -9.00
C LYS A 126 4.31 -1.32 -9.04
N GLU A 127 3.11 -1.07 -9.57
CA GLU A 127 2.59 0.29 -9.66
C GLU A 127 1.93 0.69 -8.33
N ARG A 128 2.49 1.70 -7.65
CA ARG A 128 1.91 2.25 -6.40
C ARG A 128 0.51 2.79 -6.69
N ILE A 129 -0.48 2.23 -5.99
CA ILE A 129 -1.86 2.69 -6.03
C ILE A 129 -1.98 3.88 -5.08
N ALA A 130 -2.39 5.02 -5.62
CA ALA A 130 -2.72 6.25 -4.89
C ALA A 130 -3.89 5.98 -3.92
N PHE A 131 -3.67 6.06 -2.60
CA PHE A 131 -4.68 5.74 -1.59
C PHE A 131 -5.62 6.93 -1.29
N ALA A 132 -5.12 8.16 -1.41
CA ALA A 132 -5.87 9.40 -1.18
C ALA A 132 -7.24 9.49 -1.91
N PRO A 133 -7.38 9.14 -3.22
CA PRO A 133 -8.69 9.15 -3.88
C PRO A 133 -9.69 8.17 -3.28
N PHE A 134 -9.24 7.05 -2.71
CA PHE A 134 -10.12 6.10 -2.03
C PHE A 134 -10.54 6.62 -0.65
N VAL A 135 -9.68 7.35 0.05
CA VAL A 135 -10.04 8.06 1.29
C VAL A 135 -11.12 9.12 1.02
N LEU A 136 -10.94 9.90 -0.04
CA LEU A 136 -11.96 10.87 -0.46
C LEU A 136 -13.28 10.17 -0.80
N GLY A 137 -13.24 9.08 -1.57
CA GLY A 137 -14.43 8.31 -1.91
C GLY A 137 -15.13 7.75 -0.68
N ALA A 138 -14.38 7.27 0.31
CA ALA A 138 -14.90 6.79 1.58
C ALA A 138 -15.56 7.91 2.39
N GLU A 139 -14.95 9.09 2.48
CA GLU A 139 -15.53 10.25 3.18
C GLU A 139 -16.85 10.68 2.52
N VAL A 140 -16.88 10.78 1.19
CA VAL A 140 -18.12 11.09 0.45
C VAL A 140 -19.19 10.03 0.69
N LEU A 141 -18.83 8.74 0.68
CA LEU A 141 -19.76 7.65 0.97
C LEU A 141 -20.33 7.73 2.39
N LEU A 142 -19.47 7.98 3.39
CA LEU A 142 -19.87 8.15 4.78
C LEU A 142 -20.81 9.35 4.94
N LEU A 143 -20.56 10.43 4.22
CA LEU A 143 -21.41 11.61 4.22
C LEU A 143 -22.77 11.40 3.56
N LEU A 144 -22.79 10.76 2.39
CA LEU A 144 -24.05 10.36 1.74
C LEU A 144 -24.88 9.47 2.66
N ARG A 145 -24.24 8.53 3.35
CA ARG A 145 -24.91 7.65 4.31
C ARG A 145 -25.42 8.40 5.54
N LYS A 146 -24.68 9.38 6.06
CA LYS A 146 -25.15 10.28 7.14
C LYS A 146 -26.40 11.07 6.72
N CYS A 147 -26.49 11.48 5.45
CA CYS A 147 -27.67 12.15 4.90
C CYS A 147 -28.86 11.19 4.70
N GLN A 148 -28.64 9.93 4.31
CA GLN A 148 -29.69 8.95 4.05
C GLN A 148 -30.18 8.20 5.29
N PHE A 149 -29.33 7.96 6.29
CA PHE A 149 -29.61 7.03 7.38
C PHE A 149 -29.31 7.65 8.74
N ARG A 150 -30.31 8.29 9.33
CA ARG A 150 -30.26 8.80 10.71
C ARG A 150 -30.59 7.68 11.70
N ARG A 151 -29.62 6.77 11.93
CA ARG A 151 -29.44 5.82 13.07
C ARG A 151 -29.01 4.42 12.59
N GLY A 152 -27.71 4.22 12.41
CA GLY A 152 -27.10 2.88 12.49
C GLY A 152 -26.34 2.76 13.81
N SER A 153 -26.61 1.71 14.60
CA SER A 153 -25.76 1.40 15.76
C SER A 153 -24.41 0.88 15.27
N LEU A 154 -23.33 1.38 15.84
CA LEU A 154 -21.93 1.06 15.49
C LEU A 154 -21.66 -0.44 15.39
N THR A 155 -22.34 -1.23 16.23
CA THR A 155 -22.31 -2.69 16.27
C THR A 155 -22.84 -3.36 15.00
N VAL A 156 -23.88 -2.80 14.38
CA VAL A 156 -24.50 -3.39 13.17
C VAL A 156 -23.57 -3.21 11.98
N GLU A 157 -22.96 -2.04 11.85
CA GLU A 157 -22.03 -1.79 10.75
C GLU A 157 -20.75 -2.61 10.90
N ALA A 158 -20.23 -2.70 12.12
CA ALA A 158 -19.10 -3.56 12.44
C ALA A 158 -19.36 -5.02 12.05
N SER A 159 -20.57 -5.54 12.31
CA SER A 159 -20.96 -6.92 11.96
C SER A 159 -20.88 -7.24 10.46
N LEU A 160 -21.06 -6.22 9.60
CA LEU A 160 -20.96 -6.36 8.15
C LEU A 160 -19.53 -6.06 7.66
N ILE A 161 -18.84 -5.10 8.28
CA ILE A 161 -17.49 -4.66 7.91
C ILE A 161 -16.45 -5.73 8.24
N PHE A 162 -16.51 -6.34 9.42
CA PHE A 162 -15.53 -7.34 9.87
C PHE A 162 -15.38 -8.53 8.91
N PRO A 163 -16.45 -9.23 8.46
CA PRO A 163 -16.28 -10.35 7.55
C PRO A 163 -15.71 -9.93 6.19
N VAL A 164 -16.12 -8.77 5.65
CA VAL A 164 -15.58 -8.25 4.39
C VAL A 164 -14.09 -7.93 4.52
N LEU A 165 -13.69 -7.29 5.62
CA LEU A 165 -12.30 -6.98 5.91
C LEU A 165 -11.45 -8.25 6.04
N VAL A 166 -11.94 -9.26 6.78
CA VAL A 166 -11.25 -10.55 6.95
C VAL A 166 -11.10 -11.28 5.63
N LEU A 167 -12.13 -11.30 4.78
CA LEU A 167 -12.05 -11.92 3.45
C LEU A 167 -11.03 -11.22 2.54
N LEU A 168 -11.00 -9.88 2.55
CA LEU A 168 -10.00 -9.12 1.82
C LEU A 168 -8.58 -9.42 2.33
N LEU A 169 -8.38 -9.47 3.65
CA LEU A 169 -7.09 -9.77 4.26
C LEU A 169 -6.65 -11.19 3.88
N MET A 170 -7.53 -12.18 3.96
CA MET A 170 -7.26 -13.56 3.55
C MET A 170 -6.88 -13.65 2.07
N PHE A 171 -7.54 -12.89 1.20
CA PHE A 171 -7.21 -12.83 -0.22
C PHE A 171 -5.83 -12.22 -0.49
N PHE A 172 -5.47 -11.13 0.22
CA PHE A 172 -4.15 -10.52 0.10
C PHE A 172 -3.04 -11.44 0.61
N LEU A 173 -3.25 -12.11 1.75
CA LEU A 173 -2.32 -13.11 2.27
C LEU A 173 -2.14 -14.24 1.27
N HIS A 174 -3.22 -14.79 0.73
CA HIS A 174 -3.17 -15.84 -0.28
C HIS A 174 -2.40 -15.39 -1.55
N THR A 175 -2.65 -14.17 -2.03
CA THR A 175 -1.95 -13.59 -3.17
C THR A 175 -0.45 -13.42 -2.89
N THR A 176 -0.11 -12.99 -1.68
CA THR A 176 1.28 -12.78 -1.25
C THR A 176 2.02 -14.11 -1.15
N ILE A 177 1.44 -15.11 -0.49
CA ILE A 177 1.99 -16.47 -0.35
C ILE A 177 2.15 -17.12 -1.74
N SER A 178 1.14 -17.03 -2.60
CA SER A 178 1.22 -17.53 -3.98
C SER A 178 2.34 -16.85 -4.77
N GLY A 179 2.57 -15.56 -4.53
CA GLY A 179 3.70 -14.82 -5.09
C GLY A 179 5.06 -15.35 -4.63
N PHE A 180 5.23 -15.62 -3.33
CA PHE A 180 6.46 -16.20 -2.78
C PHE A 180 6.74 -17.60 -3.34
N MET A 181 5.72 -18.46 -3.37
CA MET A 181 5.83 -19.82 -3.95
C MET A 181 6.25 -19.79 -5.42
N GLN A 182 5.78 -18.80 -6.19
CA GLN A 182 6.19 -18.64 -7.57
C GLN A 182 7.66 -18.23 -7.70
N VAL A 183 8.14 -17.32 -6.84
CA VAL A 183 9.55 -16.90 -6.84
C VAL A 183 10.47 -18.06 -6.45
N GLU A 184 10.08 -18.85 -5.47
CA GLU A 184 10.85 -20.02 -5.03
C GLU A 184 10.99 -21.05 -6.15
N LYS A 185 9.89 -21.39 -6.84
CA LYS A 185 9.92 -22.27 -8.02
C LYS A 185 10.81 -21.73 -9.15
N GLN A 186 10.80 -20.42 -9.37
CA GLN A 186 11.67 -19.78 -10.37
C GLN A 186 13.15 -19.83 -9.96
N ALA A 187 13.45 -19.65 -8.67
CA ALA A 187 14.81 -19.74 -8.15
C ALA A 187 15.37 -21.18 -8.28
N GLU A 188 14.56 -22.19 -7.95
CA GLU A 188 14.93 -23.60 -8.15
C GLU A 188 15.21 -23.92 -9.62
N GLN A 189 14.38 -23.43 -10.55
CA GLN A 189 14.59 -23.61 -11.99
C GLN A 189 15.89 -22.96 -12.49
N ILE A 190 16.21 -21.74 -12.02
CA ILE A 190 17.46 -21.04 -12.39
C ILE A 190 18.67 -21.83 -11.87
N GLN A 191 18.60 -22.35 -10.64
CA GLN A 191 19.71 -23.10 -10.06
C GLN A 191 19.96 -24.43 -10.80
N GLN A 192 18.90 -25.17 -11.17
CA GLN A 192 19.01 -26.37 -12.00
C GLN A 192 19.59 -26.06 -13.38
N GLN A 193 19.15 -24.97 -14.01
CA GLN A 193 19.63 -24.61 -15.35
C GLN A 193 21.11 -24.20 -15.32
N GLN A 194 21.56 -23.55 -14.26
CA GLN A 194 22.97 -23.17 -14.08
C GLN A 194 23.88 -24.38 -13.85
N GLU A 195 23.41 -25.44 -13.16
CA GLU A 195 24.15 -26.71 -13.02
C GLU A 195 24.26 -27.47 -14.36
N LEU A 196 23.20 -27.45 -15.17
CA LEU A 196 23.21 -28.04 -16.51
C LEU A 196 24.16 -27.30 -17.46
N ASP A 197 24.17 -25.96 -17.46
CA ASP A 197 25.08 -25.17 -18.29
C ASP A 197 26.55 -25.34 -17.88
N THR A 198 26.83 -25.39 -16.57
CA THR A 198 28.20 -25.57 -16.07
C THR A 198 28.77 -26.95 -16.42
N THR A 199 27.97 -28.01 -16.32
CA THR A 199 28.37 -29.36 -16.75
C THR A 199 28.55 -29.46 -18.27
N ALA A 200 27.69 -28.82 -19.06
CA ALA A 200 27.82 -28.76 -20.52
C ALA A 200 29.09 -28.01 -20.96
N VAL A 201 29.42 -26.88 -20.33
CA VAL A 201 30.65 -26.11 -20.59
C VAL A 201 31.89 -26.91 -20.21
N PHE A 202 31.86 -27.62 -19.07
CA PHE A 202 32.96 -28.47 -18.62
C PHE A 202 33.26 -29.57 -19.64
N TRP A 203 32.25 -30.31 -20.10
CA TRP A 203 32.42 -31.36 -21.10
C TRP A 203 32.93 -30.82 -22.44
N LYS A 204 32.44 -29.65 -22.85
CA LYS A 204 32.92 -28.98 -24.06
C LYS A 204 34.40 -28.63 -23.98
N ASN A 205 34.87 -28.14 -22.83
CA ASN A 205 36.30 -27.83 -22.61
C ASN A 205 37.18 -29.07 -22.57
N ILE A 206 36.73 -30.14 -21.90
CA ILE A 206 37.45 -31.42 -21.92
C ILE A 206 37.58 -31.93 -23.36
N HIS A 207 36.49 -31.91 -24.12
CA HIS A 207 36.51 -32.40 -25.49
C HIS A 207 37.44 -31.57 -26.39
N GLN A 208 37.45 -30.24 -26.22
CA GLN A 208 38.38 -29.36 -26.93
C GLN A 208 39.86 -29.62 -26.56
N ASN A 209 40.15 -29.89 -25.28
CA ASN A 209 41.51 -30.17 -24.84
C ASN A 209 42.01 -31.54 -25.33
N ASN A 210 41.17 -32.58 -25.26
CA ASN A 210 41.53 -33.89 -25.79
C ASN A 210 41.82 -33.83 -27.30
N ILE A 211 41.03 -33.09 -28.08
CA ILE A 211 41.27 -32.92 -29.51
C ILE A 211 42.61 -32.20 -29.77
N LYS A 212 42.95 -31.20 -28.96
CA LYS A 212 44.22 -30.48 -29.08
C LYS A 212 45.43 -31.38 -28.76
N GLU A 213 45.35 -32.21 -27.72
CA GLU A 213 46.42 -33.18 -27.40
C GLU A 213 46.64 -34.17 -28.54
N ILE A 214 45.57 -34.77 -29.08
CA ILE A 214 45.67 -35.75 -30.18
C ILE A 214 46.33 -35.14 -31.43
N ILE A 215 45.98 -33.91 -31.78
CA ILE A 215 46.58 -33.20 -32.92
C ILE A 215 48.06 -32.89 -32.65
N THR A 216 48.41 -32.50 -31.42
CA THR A 216 49.78 -32.18 -31.03
C THR A 216 50.67 -33.42 -31.09
N ASP A 217 50.18 -34.56 -30.58
CA ASP A 217 50.89 -35.84 -30.63
C ASP A 217 51.07 -36.33 -32.08
N SER A 218 50.03 -36.19 -32.92
CA SER A 218 50.11 -36.55 -34.35
C SER A 218 51.11 -35.69 -35.13
N ILE A 219 51.27 -34.40 -34.78
CA ILE A 219 52.27 -33.51 -35.41
C ILE A 219 53.67 -33.89 -34.96
N LYS A 220 53.83 -34.25 -33.67
CA LYS A 220 55.11 -34.64 -33.09
C LYS A 220 55.63 -35.96 -33.68
N GLU A 221 54.78 -36.96 -33.85
CA GLU A 221 55.15 -38.21 -34.54
C GLU A 221 55.55 -37.97 -36.01
N ARG A 222 54.91 -37.03 -36.70
CA ARG A 222 55.28 -36.69 -38.09
C ARG A 222 56.63 -35.97 -38.20
N THR A 223 57.03 -35.22 -37.18
CA THR A 223 58.29 -34.44 -37.20
C THR A 223 59.49 -35.25 -36.71
N GLU A 224 59.28 -36.35 -35.99
CA GLU A 224 60.33 -37.29 -35.59
C GLU A 224 60.58 -38.41 -36.64
N ALA A 225 59.72 -38.51 -37.67
CA ALA A 225 59.81 -39.49 -38.75
C ALA A 225 60.51 -38.97 -40.04
N GLU A 226 60.90 -37.70 -40.07
CA GLU A 226 61.75 -37.07 -41.11
C GLU A 226 63.19 -36.88 -40.60
#